data_AF-A0A353X693-F1
#
_entry.id   AF-A0A353X693-F1
#
_cell.length_a   1.000
_cell.length_b   1.000
_cell.length_c   1.000
_cell.angle_alpha   90.00
_cell.angle_beta   90.00
_cell.angle_gamma   90.00
#
_symmetry.space_group_name_H-M   'P 1'
#
loop_
_entity.id
_entity.type
_entity.pdbx_description
1 polymer ?
#
loop_
_entity_poly.entity_id
_entity_poly.type
_entity_poly.pdbx_seq_one_letter_code
_entity_poly.pdbx_strand_id
1 'polypeptide(L)'
;MSTAGWGLETACGVVVFGPVRAAVLLFFCLLAPALTRADGGQIALALAAKGAWAEARAASMRAADPLGSRVFYWLICTQKGDVITWRPVDFTNLSAFVKASPGWPRLAEIVLMAEEAMPDSLARAEVLAWFGQHPPRTSRGMARYVDALLATGQGAKAREVLRTWWGSALLPPEDQKAIYARYGRHLDAGAHMARLDALLFAGYDQSALALANWMGPGYRALAEARVALARDKAEVNARIDRVPKALRGDAGLAYERLRWRRTRGLDDGAMAILANPPPADQIRNPAAWWKERHIMVRRLLERRNYRAAYALAKAHGQAPGSGLAFAEGEFLAGWLALRFLARPRAAFEHFERLYYGVSTPVSRSRGAYWAGRAARDMGAEPVAQAWFAVAADVPMRYYGQLAAAELAAARGARA
;
A
#
# COMPACT_ATOMS: atom_id res chain seq x y z
N MET A 1 60.06 3.35 -39.00
CA MET A 1 60.36 4.54 -39.82
C MET A 1 59.21 4.79 -40.76
N SER A 2 58.96 6.07 -41.04
CA SER A 2 57.97 6.63 -41.98
C SER A 2 56.56 6.87 -41.46
N THR A 3 56.44 8.09 -40.92
CA THR A 3 55.30 8.95 -40.71
C THR A 3 54.81 9.58 -42.03
N ALA A 4 53.53 9.96 -42.13
CA ALA A 4 53.08 10.94 -43.12
C ALA A 4 52.17 11.97 -42.43
N GLY A 5 52.44 13.24 -42.69
CA GLY A 5 51.71 14.38 -42.16
C GLY A 5 51.59 15.51 -43.18
N TRP A 6 50.54 16.32 -42.97
CA TRP A 6 50.37 17.77 -43.18
C TRP A 6 50.49 18.45 -44.56
N GLY A 7 49.57 19.41 -44.79
CA GLY A 7 49.63 20.52 -45.76
C GLY A 7 48.47 20.51 -46.77
N LEU A 8 47.37 21.28 -46.66
CA LEU A 8 47.08 22.73 -46.80
C LEU A 8 47.24 23.34 -48.21
N GLU A 9 46.16 24.06 -48.61
CA GLU A 9 46.05 25.20 -49.57
C GLU A 9 46.29 24.97 -51.07
N THR A 10 45.60 25.59 -52.05
CA THR A 10 44.52 26.59 -52.19
C THR A 10 43.96 26.51 -53.64
N ALA A 11 42.70 26.90 -53.89
CA ALA A 11 42.26 27.83 -54.97
C ALA A 11 40.73 27.82 -55.27
N CYS A 12 40.10 28.95 -54.92
CA CYS A 12 39.06 29.77 -55.59
C CYS A 12 37.92 29.22 -56.48
N GLY A 13 36.70 29.71 -56.22
CA GLY A 13 35.62 29.82 -57.22
C GLY A 13 34.15 30.04 -56.78
N VAL A 14 33.86 31.08 -55.97
CA VAL A 14 32.63 31.95 -55.91
C VAL A 14 31.20 31.37 -56.11
N VAL A 15 30.32 31.53 -55.08
CA VAL A 15 29.00 32.20 -55.16
C VAL A 15 28.69 32.89 -53.81
N VAL A 16 28.28 34.15 -53.88
CA VAL A 16 28.03 35.09 -52.76
C VAL A 16 26.55 35.08 -52.37
N PHE A 17 26.24 34.97 -51.06
CA PHE A 17 24.93 35.34 -50.50
C PHE A 17 25.12 36.38 -49.39
N GLY A 18 24.48 37.54 -49.59
CA GLY A 18 24.48 38.70 -48.68
C GLY A 18 23.47 38.60 -47.53
N PRO A 19 23.47 39.60 -46.61
CA PRO A 19 22.96 39.44 -45.25
C PRO A 19 21.44 39.65 -45.14
N VAL A 20 20.81 38.75 -44.38
CA VAL A 20 19.45 38.86 -43.85
C VAL A 20 19.45 39.85 -42.69
N ARG A 21 18.70 40.96 -42.79
CA ARG A 21 18.18 41.76 -41.66
C ARG A 21 17.29 42.91 -42.16
N ALA A 22 15.97 42.70 -42.22
CA ALA A 22 14.92 43.73 -42.05
C ALA A 22 13.56 43.11 -42.43
N ALA A 23 12.74 42.77 -41.43
CA ALA A 23 11.27 42.71 -41.48
C ALA A 23 10.73 42.09 -40.19
N VAL A 24 11.00 42.73 -39.05
CA VAL A 24 10.15 42.59 -37.86
C VAL A 24 9.46 43.94 -37.73
N LEU A 25 8.20 43.99 -38.15
CA LEU A 25 7.17 44.94 -37.72
C LEU A 25 5.96 44.75 -38.65
N LEU A 26 4.77 44.65 -38.05
CA LEU A 26 3.45 44.70 -38.68
C LEU A 26 2.87 43.41 -39.29
N PHE A 27 2.76 42.32 -38.50
CA PHE A 27 1.55 41.47 -38.59
C PHE A 27 1.40 40.52 -37.36
N PHE A 28 1.45 41.05 -36.14
CA PHE A 28 1.14 40.28 -34.93
C PHE A 28 0.43 41.13 -33.88
N CYS A 29 -0.56 41.93 -34.29
CA CYS A 29 -1.36 42.76 -33.38
C CYS A 29 -2.88 42.54 -33.46
N LEU A 30 -3.38 41.49 -34.13
CA LEU A 30 -4.84 41.32 -34.32
C LEU A 30 -5.39 39.92 -34.00
N LEU A 31 -4.78 39.21 -33.04
CA LEU A 31 -5.40 38.02 -32.42
C LEU A 31 -4.99 37.80 -30.96
N ALA A 32 -4.69 38.88 -30.23
CA ALA A 32 -4.57 38.86 -28.79
C ALA A 32 -5.51 39.87 -28.11
N PRO A 33 -6.82 39.55 -28.00
CA PRO A 33 -7.62 40.04 -26.89
C PRO A 33 -8.06 38.84 -26.03
N ALA A 34 -7.13 38.26 -25.27
CA ALA A 34 -7.48 37.31 -24.18
C ALA A 34 -6.37 37.05 -23.13
N LEU A 35 -5.28 37.82 -23.09
CA LEU A 35 -4.46 37.92 -21.86
C LEU A 35 -4.89 39.18 -21.09
N THR A 36 -6.19 39.27 -20.84
CA THR A 36 -6.86 40.36 -20.13
C THR A 36 -6.79 40.09 -18.64
N ARG A 37 -6.20 41.01 -17.84
CA ARG A 37 -6.21 41.12 -16.35
C ARG A 37 -6.06 39.80 -15.56
N ALA A 38 -5.07 39.73 -14.65
CA ALA A 38 -4.98 38.61 -13.71
C ALA A 38 -6.36 38.27 -13.14
N ASP A 39 -6.82 37.05 -13.43
CA ASP A 39 -8.14 36.59 -13.01
C ASP A 39 -8.24 36.63 -11.48
N GLY A 40 -9.45 36.83 -10.93
CA GLY A 40 -9.66 36.90 -9.48
C GLY A 40 -9.08 35.69 -8.74
N GLY A 41 -9.07 34.51 -9.39
CA GLY A 41 -8.45 33.31 -8.86
C GLY A 41 -6.91 33.37 -8.81
N GLN A 42 -6.26 33.93 -9.83
CA GLN A 42 -4.80 34.12 -9.83
C GLN A 42 -4.38 35.14 -8.76
N ILE A 43 -5.15 36.22 -8.61
CA ILE A 43 -4.93 37.23 -7.56
C ILE A 43 -5.10 36.57 -6.18
N ALA A 44 -6.12 35.74 -5.99
CA ALA A 44 -6.33 35.01 -4.74
C ALA A 44 -5.13 34.15 -4.36
N LEU A 45 -4.59 33.38 -5.31
CA LEU A 45 -3.42 32.53 -5.06
C LEU A 45 -2.16 33.35 -4.73
N ALA A 46 -1.94 34.45 -5.43
CA ALA A 46 -0.81 35.34 -5.16
C ALA A 46 -0.90 36.00 -3.76
N LEU A 47 -2.11 36.39 -3.33
CA LEU A 47 -2.35 36.93 -2.00
C LEU A 47 -2.22 35.87 -0.91
N ALA A 48 -2.75 34.67 -1.15
CA ALA A 48 -2.61 33.54 -0.23
C ALA A 48 -1.14 33.16 -0.01
N ALA A 49 -0.32 33.16 -1.07
CA ALA A 49 1.12 32.92 -0.99
C ALA A 49 1.87 33.95 -0.11
N LYS A 50 1.30 35.15 0.05
CA LYS A 50 1.83 36.22 0.92
C LYS A 50 1.22 36.19 2.34
N GLY A 51 0.34 35.23 2.64
CA GLY A 51 -0.40 35.17 3.91
C GLY A 51 -1.58 36.14 4.00
N ALA A 52 -1.90 36.87 2.93
CA ALA A 52 -2.99 37.82 2.84
C ALA A 52 -4.34 37.11 2.60
N TRP A 53 -4.75 36.25 3.53
CA TRP A 53 -5.86 35.30 3.34
C TRP A 53 -7.22 35.95 3.20
N ALA A 54 -7.47 37.06 3.91
CA ALA A 54 -8.73 37.79 3.83
C ALA A 54 -8.89 38.46 2.45
N GLU A 55 -7.84 39.11 1.93
CA GLU A 55 -7.87 39.68 0.59
C GLU A 55 -7.92 38.59 -0.47
N ALA A 56 -7.21 37.48 -0.27
CA ALA A 56 -7.24 36.34 -1.16
C ALA A 56 -8.66 35.78 -1.31
N ARG A 57 -9.42 35.69 -0.22
CA ARG A 57 -10.83 35.32 -0.26
C ARG A 57 -11.65 36.27 -1.11
N ALA A 58 -11.52 37.56 -0.86
CA ALA A 58 -12.27 38.58 -1.58
C ALA A 58 -11.95 38.56 -3.09
N ALA A 59 -10.71 38.23 -3.46
CA ALA A 59 -10.31 38.03 -4.85
C ALA A 59 -10.90 36.74 -5.44
N SER A 60 -10.90 35.63 -4.70
CA SER A 60 -11.42 34.34 -5.17
C SER A 60 -12.91 34.36 -5.51
N MET A 61 -13.71 35.19 -4.83
CA MET A 61 -15.14 35.37 -5.12
C MET A 61 -15.40 36.15 -6.41
N ARG A 62 -14.37 36.82 -6.95
CA ARG A 62 -14.42 37.60 -8.19
C ARG A 62 -13.73 36.90 -9.37
N ALA A 63 -13.35 35.63 -9.21
CA ALA A 63 -12.73 34.87 -10.29
C ALA A 63 -13.74 34.59 -11.40
N ALA A 64 -13.34 34.87 -12.64
CA ALA A 64 -14.04 34.45 -13.84
C ALA A 64 -13.73 32.99 -14.18
N ASP A 65 -12.53 32.50 -13.88
CA ASP A 65 -12.16 31.09 -14.01
C ASP A 65 -12.48 30.31 -12.71
N PRO A 66 -13.41 29.33 -12.76
CA PRO A 66 -13.72 28.47 -11.61
C PRO A 66 -12.51 27.71 -11.07
N LEU A 67 -11.48 27.46 -11.88
CA LEU A 67 -10.27 26.75 -11.45
C LEU A 67 -9.54 27.52 -10.36
N GLY A 68 -9.37 28.83 -10.50
CA GLY A 68 -8.64 29.63 -9.52
C GLY A 68 -9.34 29.67 -8.16
N SER A 69 -10.67 29.83 -8.14
CA SER A 69 -11.47 29.72 -6.90
C SER A 69 -11.41 28.32 -6.31
N ARG A 70 -11.40 27.27 -7.14
CA ARG A 70 -11.30 25.88 -6.69
C ARG A 70 -9.94 25.58 -6.06
N VAL A 71 -8.85 26.02 -6.68
CA VAL A 71 -7.50 25.89 -6.10
C VAL A 71 -7.40 26.67 -4.80
N PHE A 72 -7.97 27.87 -4.74
CA PHE A 72 -8.00 28.65 -3.50
C PHE A 72 -8.80 27.96 -2.39
N TYR A 73 -9.98 27.42 -2.68
CA TYR A 73 -10.79 26.68 -1.71
C TYR A 73 -10.06 25.41 -1.22
N TRP A 74 -9.44 24.66 -2.13
CA TRP A 74 -8.59 23.52 -1.79
C TRP A 74 -7.42 23.91 -0.88
N LEU A 75 -6.77 25.05 -1.17
CA LEU A 75 -5.67 25.56 -0.36
C LEU A 75 -6.16 25.88 1.06
N ILE A 76 -7.30 26.55 1.21
CA ILE A 76 -7.88 26.82 2.54
C ILE A 76 -8.16 25.53 3.31
N CYS A 77 -8.75 24.52 2.66
CA CYS A 77 -9.08 23.26 3.32
C CYS A 77 -7.82 22.53 3.79
N THR A 78 -6.78 22.53 2.96
CA THR A 78 -5.62 21.65 3.15
C THR A 78 -4.41 22.32 3.83
N GLN A 79 -4.47 23.63 4.06
CA GLN A 79 -3.46 24.40 4.78
C GLN A 79 -3.44 24.02 6.28
N LYS A 80 -2.24 23.76 6.80
CA LYS A 80 -2.02 23.46 8.22
C LYS A 80 -1.59 24.71 8.99
N GLY A 81 -1.94 24.77 10.27
CA GLY A 81 -1.63 25.88 11.19
C GLY A 81 -2.74 26.92 11.34
N ASP A 82 -2.62 27.73 12.39
CA ASP A 82 -3.63 28.72 12.82
C ASP A 82 -3.60 30.04 12.02
N VAL A 83 -2.99 30.01 10.83
CA VAL A 83 -2.83 31.18 9.96
C VAL A 83 -4.15 31.60 9.32
N ILE A 84 -5.11 30.68 9.22
CA ILE A 84 -6.44 30.93 8.64
C ILE A 84 -7.47 30.91 9.77
N THR A 85 -7.93 32.09 10.18
CA THR A 85 -8.91 32.29 11.28
C THR A 85 -10.37 32.08 10.86
N TRP A 86 -10.66 32.10 9.55
CA TRP A 86 -11.97 31.77 8.99
C TRP A 86 -11.79 30.64 7.98
N ARG A 87 -12.45 29.49 8.19
CA ARG A 87 -12.47 28.41 7.20
C ARG A 87 -13.94 28.14 6.83
N PRO A 88 -14.33 28.14 5.53
CA PRO A 88 -15.65 27.72 5.08
C PRO A 88 -15.74 26.18 5.11
N VAL A 89 -15.56 25.62 6.31
CA VAL A 89 -15.51 24.17 6.59
C VAL A 89 -16.84 23.68 7.14
N ASP A 90 -17.94 24.13 6.53
CA ASP A 90 -19.24 23.51 6.73
C ASP A 90 -19.44 22.35 5.74
N PHE A 91 -20.30 21.42 6.12
CA PHE A 91 -20.58 20.24 5.31
C PHE A 91 -21.06 20.57 3.89
N THR A 92 -21.86 21.61 3.72
CA THR A 92 -22.46 21.96 2.42
C THR A 92 -21.38 22.33 1.43
N ASN A 93 -20.48 23.24 1.80
CA ASN A 93 -19.38 23.66 0.93
C ASN A 93 -18.37 22.53 0.67
N LEU A 94 -18.00 21.78 1.70
CA LEU A 94 -17.05 20.68 1.57
C LEU A 94 -17.60 19.56 0.69
N SER A 95 -18.87 19.16 0.90
CA SER A 95 -19.52 18.11 0.10
C SER A 95 -19.72 18.55 -1.36
N ALA A 96 -20.05 19.82 -1.61
CA ALA A 96 -20.14 20.36 -2.96
C ALA A 96 -18.78 20.34 -3.67
N PHE A 97 -17.71 20.73 -2.97
CA PHE A 97 -16.35 20.66 -3.52
C PHE A 97 -15.95 19.23 -3.90
N VAL A 98 -16.23 18.27 -3.02
CA VAL A 98 -15.90 16.85 -3.25
C VAL A 98 -16.61 16.31 -4.49
N LYS A 99 -17.90 16.61 -4.65
CA LYS A 99 -18.70 16.20 -5.82
C LYS A 99 -18.19 16.84 -7.12
N ALA A 100 -17.79 18.11 -7.08
CA ALA A 100 -17.34 18.85 -8.26
C ALA A 100 -15.89 18.56 -8.67
N SER A 101 -15.10 17.89 -7.82
CA SER A 101 -13.64 17.75 -7.99
C SER A 101 -13.16 16.30 -7.82
N PRO A 102 -13.66 15.33 -8.60
CA PRO A 102 -13.16 13.96 -8.54
C PRO A 102 -11.67 13.91 -8.91
N GLY A 103 -10.87 13.15 -8.15
CA GLY A 103 -9.43 13.00 -8.39
C GLY A 103 -8.56 14.18 -7.96
N TRP A 104 -9.13 15.20 -7.31
CA TRP A 104 -8.35 16.35 -6.84
C TRP A 104 -7.27 15.95 -5.82
N PRO A 105 -6.10 16.62 -5.78
CA PRO A 105 -5.08 16.35 -4.78
C PRO A 105 -5.63 16.41 -3.35
N ARG A 106 -5.22 15.46 -2.49
CA ARG A 106 -5.62 15.40 -1.06
C ARG A 106 -7.14 15.39 -0.83
N LEU A 107 -7.95 14.97 -1.80
CA LEU A 107 -9.42 14.93 -1.67
C LEU A 107 -9.88 14.11 -0.46
N ALA A 108 -9.17 13.03 -0.12
CA ALA A 108 -9.47 12.20 1.05
C ALA A 108 -9.43 12.96 2.38
N GLU A 109 -8.63 14.03 2.49
CA GLU A 109 -8.62 14.91 3.67
C GLU A 109 -9.88 15.78 3.71
N ILE A 110 -10.30 16.32 2.56
CA ILE A 110 -11.52 17.13 2.45
C ILE A 110 -12.77 16.29 2.71
N VAL A 111 -12.80 15.02 2.27
CA VAL A 111 -13.86 14.07 2.63
C VAL A 111 -13.94 13.87 4.15
N LEU A 112 -12.80 13.73 4.83
CA LEU A 112 -12.76 13.60 6.29
C LEU A 112 -13.26 14.89 6.98
N MET A 113 -12.84 16.06 6.51
CA MET A 113 -13.32 17.34 7.03
C MET A 113 -14.83 17.48 6.85
N ALA A 114 -15.37 17.05 5.70
CA ALA A 114 -16.82 17.04 5.46
C ALA A 114 -17.52 16.12 6.47
N GLU A 115 -17.00 14.92 6.71
CA GLU A 115 -17.52 14.00 7.72
C GLU A 115 -17.57 14.64 9.12
N GLU A 116 -16.50 15.34 9.53
CA GLU A 116 -16.40 16.03 10.82
C GLU A 116 -17.38 17.22 10.93
N ALA A 117 -17.52 17.97 9.84
CA ALA A 117 -18.42 19.13 9.73
C ALA A 117 -19.89 18.76 9.52
N MET A 118 -20.21 17.48 9.34
CA MET A 118 -21.57 17.02 9.05
C MET A 118 -22.51 17.37 10.21
N PRO A 119 -23.57 18.19 9.99
CA PRO A 119 -24.46 18.64 11.07
C PRO A 119 -25.40 17.52 11.50
N ASP A 120 -25.71 17.40 12.80
CA ASP A 120 -26.59 16.33 13.32
C ASP A 120 -28.01 16.41 12.76
N SER A 121 -28.44 17.59 12.29
CA SER A 121 -29.71 17.84 11.63
C SER A 121 -29.80 17.35 10.18
N LEU A 122 -28.69 16.94 9.56
CA LEU A 122 -28.68 16.48 8.17
C LEU A 122 -29.64 15.29 7.98
N ALA A 123 -30.45 15.32 6.92
CA ALA A 123 -31.46 14.30 6.70
C ALA A 123 -30.83 12.91 6.51
N ARG A 124 -31.49 11.86 7.03
CA ARG A 124 -30.99 10.47 6.95
C ARG A 124 -30.69 10.04 5.51
N ALA A 125 -31.51 10.45 4.55
CA ALA A 125 -31.30 10.17 3.13
C ALA A 125 -29.97 10.75 2.61
N GLU A 126 -29.61 11.97 3.04
CA GLU A 126 -28.36 12.63 2.66
C GLU A 126 -27.15 11.97 3.35
N VAL A 127 -27.29 11.56 4.61
CA VAL A 127 -26.27 10.78 5.33
C VAL A 127 -25.99 9.47 4.59
N LEU A 128 -27.03 8.74 4.18
CA LEU A 128 -26.90 7.50 3.42
C LEU A 128 -26.26 7.73 2.05
N ALA A 129 -26.65 8.79 1.33
CA ALA A 129 -26.09 9.13 0.04
C ALA A 129 -24.60 9.48 0.14
N TRP A 130 -24.21 10.25 1.16
CA TRP A 130 -22.81 10.61 1.41
C TRP A 130 -21.96 9.38 1.71
N PHE A 131 -22.32 8.60 2.74
CA PHE A 131 -21.51 7.45 3.16
C PHE A 131 -21.60 6.25 2.20
N GLY A 132 -22.59 6.22 1.31
CA GLY A 132 -22.63 5.27 0.20
C GLY A 132 -21.51 5.48 -0.83
N GLN A 133 -20.99 6.70 -0.96
CA GLN A 133 -19.89 7.04 -1.86
C GLN A 133 -18.56 7.23 -1.12
N HIS A 134 -18.62 7.65 0.14
CA HIS A 134 -17.48 8.00 0.96
C HIS A 134 -17.55 7.28 2.30
N PRO A 135 -17.03 6.04 2.41
CA PRO A 135 -17.12 5.25 3.64
C PRO A 135 -16.62 6.01 4.88
N PRO A 136 -17.29 5.89 6.04
CA PRO A 136 -16.94 6.65 7.24
C PRO A 136 -15.55 6.32 7.76
N ARG A 137 -14.85 7.34 8.25
CA ARG A 137 -13.50 7.21 8.83
C ARG A 137 -13.46 7.48 10.33
N THR A 138 -14.45 8.19 10.87
CA THR A 138 -14.55 8.56 12.29
C THR A 138 -15.62 7.73 13.01
N SER A 139 -15.52 7.64 14.33
CA SER A 139 -16.54 7.01 15.18
C SER A 139 -17.92 7.67 15.02
N ARG A 140 -17.95 9.01 14.93
CA ARG A 140 -19.17 9.79 14.76
C ARG A 140 -19.81 9.52 13.41
N GLY A 141 -19.05 9.60 12.32
CA GLY A 141 -19.56 9.33 10.98
C GLY A 141 -20.05 7.89 10.85
N MET A 142 -19.32 6.92 11.40
CA MET A 142 -19.77 5.53 11.41
C MET A 142 -21.08 5.35 12.19
N ALA A 143 -21.19 5.97 13.37
CA ALA A 143 -22.42 5.93 14.15
C ALA A 143 -23.60 6.50 13.35
N ARG A 144 -23.43 7.67 12.72
CA ARG A 144 -24.46 8.30 11.89
C ARG A 144 -24.89 7.41 10.72
N TYR A 145 -23.93 6.78 10.05
CA TYR A 145 -24.22 5.91 8.92
C TYR A 145 -25.02 4.67 9.35
N VAL A 146 -24.56 3.99 10.40
CA VAL A 146 -25.22 2.80 10.95
C VAL A 146 -26.62 3.14 11.46
N ASP A 147 -26.79 4.26 12.16
CA ASP A 147 -28.11 4.73 12.61
C ASP A 147 -29.07 4.96 11.44
N ALA A 148 -28.59 5.62 10.38
CA ALA A 148 -29.41 5.88 9.20
C ALA A 148 -29.78 4.58 8.46
N LEU A 149 -28.86 3.61 8.37
CA LEU A 149 -29.12 2.29 7.80
C LEU A 149 -30.17 1.52 8.62
N LEU A 150 -30.01 1.49 9.95
CA LEU A 150 -30.94 0.80 10.84
C LEU A 150 -32.34 1.42 10.80
N ALA A 151 -32.42 2.76 10.84
CA ALA A 151 -33.69 3.49 10.79
C ALA A 151 -34.44 3.33 9.45
N THR A 152 -33.74 2.98 8.38
CA THR A 152 -34.32 2.76 7.05
C THR A 152 -34.48 1.27 6.70
N GLY A 153 -34.37 0.37 7.68
CA GLY A 153 -34.58 -1.07 7.49
C GLY A 153 -33.40 -1.81 6.84
N GLN A 154 -32.27 -1.14 6.57
CA GLN A 154 -31.07 -1.71 5.94
C GLN A 154 -30.15 -2.42 6.95
N GLY A 155 -30.74 -3.23 7.85
CA GLY A 155 -30.03 -3.84 8.98
C GLY A 155 -28.93 -4.82 8.58
N ALA A 156 -29.05 -5.52 7.45
CA ALA A 156 -28.00 -6.39 6.94
C ALA A 156 -26.74 -5.60 6.55
N LYS A 157 -26.93 -4.50 5.81
CA LYS A 157 -25.85 -3.60 5.41
C LYS A 157 -25.22 -2.88 6.60
N ALA A 158 -26.02 -2.48 7.58
CA ALA A 158 -25.53 -1.92 8.84
C ALA A 158 -24.54 -2.86 9.55
N ARG A 159 -24.88 -4.16 9.65
CA ARG A 159 -24.00 -5.17 10.24
C ARG A 159 -22.72 -5.37 9.45
N GLU A 160 -22.82 -5.48 8.13
CA GLU A 160 -21.68 -5.70 7.24
C GLU A 160 -20.65 -4.56 7.34
N VAL A 161 -21.12 -3.31 7.18
CA VAL A 161 -20.29 -2.11 7.25
C VAL A 161 -19.64 -1.99 8.63
N LEU A 162 -20.44 -2.15 9.69
CA LEU A 162 -19.94 -2.01 11.06
C LEU A 162 -18.87 -3.08 11.38
N ARG A 163 -19.08 -4.34 11.00
CA ARG A 163 -18.10 -5.42 11.23
C ARG A 163 -16.77 -5.15 10.53
N THR A 164 -16.83 -4.69 9.29
CA THR A 164 -15.64 -4.41 8.47
C THR A 164 -14.84 -3.24 9.05
N TRP A 165 -15.53 -2.16 9.40
CA TRP A 165 -14.91 -0.98 9.98
C TRP A 165 -14.38 -1.24 11.39
N TRP A 166 -15.15 -1.92 12.24
CA TRP A 166 -14.77 -2.23 13.61
C TRP A 166 -13.43 -2.97 13.72
N GLY A 167 -13.17 -3.89 12.79
CA GLY A 167 -11.93 -4.67 12.74
C GLY A 167 -10.68 -3.86 12.38
N SER A 168 -10.83 -2.72 11.68
CA SER A 168 -9.69 -1.93 11.15
C SER A 168 -9.58 -0.52 11.71
N ALA A 169 -10.63 0.00 12.35
CA ALA A 169 -10.67 1.38 12.86
C ALA A 169 -9.74 1.58 14.06
N LEU A 170 -8.86 2.58 13.98
CA LEU A 170 -8.04 3.05 15.09
C LEU A 170 -8.86 4.04 15.93
N LEU A 171 -9.38 3.56 17.06
CA LEU A 171 -10.24 4.34 17.95
C LEU A 171 -9.58 4.45 19.33
N PRO A 172 -9.72 5.59 20.02
CA PRO A 172 -9.36 5.66 21.41
C PRO A 172 -10.32 4.80 22.28
N PRO A 173 -9.94 4.41 23.50
CA PRO A 173 -10.72 3.50 24.35
C PRO A 173 -12.17 3.95 24.61
N GLU A 174 -12.39 5.25 24.78
CA GLU A 174 -13.71 5.85 25.01
C GLU A 174 -14.65 5.67 23.82
N ASP A 175 -14.16 5.92 22.60
CA ASP A 175 -14.92 5.71 21.36
C ASP A 175 -15.23 4.23 21.14
N GLN A 176 -14.25 3.36 21.43
CA GLN A 176 -14.44 1.92 21.37
C GLN A 176 -15.59 1.47 22.29
N LYS A 177 -15.60 1.99 23.53
CA LYS A 177 -16.66 1.72 24.51
C LYS A 177 -18.02 2.21 24.01
N ALA A 178 -18.08 3.42 23.45
CA ALA A 178 -19.32 4.01 22.95
C ALA A 178 -19.91 3.21 21.78
N ILE A 179 -19.08 2.83 20.80
CA ILE A 179 -19.49 1.97 19.67
C ILE A 179 -19.96 0.61 20.17
N TYR A 180 -19.22 -0.03 21.07
CA TYR A 180 -19.59 -1.34 21.61
C TYR A 180 -20.91 -1.29 22.38
N ALA A 181 -21.10 -0.30 23.26
CA ALA A 181 -22.33 -0.14 24.02
C ALA A 181 -23.55 0.06 23.11
N ARG A 182 -23.38 0.81 22.01
CA ARG A 182 -24.48 1.14 21.11
C ARG A 182 -24.79 0.03 20.10
N TYR A 183 -23.77 -0.64 19.57
CA TYR A 183 -23.90 -1.54 18.44
C TYR A 183 -23.41 -2.97 18.71
N GLY A 184 -23.06 -3.32 19.94
CA GLY A 184 -22.51 -4.63 20.31
C GLY A 184 -23.33 -5.82 19.82
N ARG A 185 -24.67 -5.72 19.81
CA ARG A 185 -25.57 -6.76 19.28
C ARG A 185 -25.43 -7.03 17.77
N HIS A 186 -24.76 -6.14 17.04
CA HIS A 186 -24.51 -6.23 15.60
C HIS A 186 -23.08 -6.68 15.28
N LEU A 187 -22.22 -6.79 16.30
CA LEU A 187 -20.86 -7.28 16.22
C LEU A 187 -20.82 -8.71 16.75
N ASP A 188 -20.16 -9.60 16.01
CA ASP A 188 -19.97 -10.98 16.46
C ASP A 188 -18.55 -11.20 17.00
N ALA A 189 -18.31 -12.41 17.54
CA ALA A 189 -17.00 -12.79 18.04
C ALA A 189 -15.89 -12.63 16.98
N GLY A 190 -16.19 -12.90 15.71
CA GLY A 190 -15.25 -12.72 14.60
C GLY A 190 -14.81 -11.26 14.42
N ALA A 191 -15.74 -10.31 14.52
CA ALA A 191 -15.44 -8.89 14.45
C ALA A 191 -14.61 -8.41 15.66
N HIS A 192 -14.93 -8.88 16.86
CA HIS A 192 -14.14 -8.56 18.06
C HIS A 192 -12.72 -9.13 17.97
N MET A 193 -12.56 -10.35 17.48
CA MET A 193 -11.23 -10.94 17.26
C MET A 193 -10.43 -10.20 16.20
N ALA A 194 -11.04 -9.83 15.07
CA ALA A 194 -10.37 -9.03 14.04
C ALA A 194 -9.82 -7.71 14.60
N ARG A 195 -10.61 -7.03 15.44
CA ARG A 195 -10.20 -5.81 16.10
C ARG A 195 -9.09 -6.04 17.13
N LEU A 196 -9.23 -7.07 17.96
CA LEU A 196 -8.21 -7.43 18.96
C LEU A 196 -6.85 -7.66 18.27
N ASP A 197 -6.86 -8.40 17.16
CA ASP A 197 -5.67 -8.63 16.35
C ASP A 197 -5.09 -7.32 15.79
N ALA A 198 -5.91 -6.47 15.18
CA ALA A 198 -5.47 -5.20 14.62
C ALA A 198 -4.84 -4.28 15.69
N LEU A 199 -5.47 -4.16 16.86
CA LEU A 199 -4.95 -3.35 17.96
C LEU A 199 -3.62 -3.89 18.50
N LEU A 200 -3.52 -5.21 18.70
CA LEU A 200 -2.28 -5.83 19.20
C LEU A 200 -1.14 -5.71 18.18
N PHE A 201 -1.39 -5.91 16.89
CA PHE A 201 -0.36 -5.77 15.86
C PHE A 201 0.10 -4.32 15.66
N ALA A 202 -0.80 -3.35 15.82
CA ALA A 202 -0.45 -1.94 15.79
C ALA A 202 0.14 -1.43 17.12
N GLY A 203 0.19 -2.27 18.17
CA GLY A 203 0.78 -1.94 19.45
C GLY A 203 -0.08 -1.06 20.37
N TYR A 204 -1.39 -1.01 20.13
CA TYR A 204 -2.37 -0.34 21.00
C TYR A 204 -2.78 -1.25 22.17
N ASP A 205 -1.80 -1.61 23.00
CA ASP A 205 -1.93 -2.61 24.06
C ASP A 205 -3.08 -2.28 25.04
N GLN A 206 -3.21 -1.01 25.44
CA GLN A 206 -4.26 -0.57 26.37
C GLN A 206 -5.66 -0.75 25.77
N SER A 207 -5.88 -0.33 24.52
CA SER A 207 -7.16 -0.49 23.82
C SER A 207 -7.51 -1.96 23.60
N ALA A 208 -6.52 -2.79 23.27
CA ALA A 208 -6.68 -4.23 23.11
C ALA A 208 -7.10 -4.91 24.43
N LEU A 209 -6.41 -4.56 25.51
CA LEU A 209 -6.70 -5.07 26.86
C LEU A 209 -8.08 -4.63 27.36
N ALA A 210 -8.50 -3.40 27.05
CA ALA A 210 -9.85 -2.91 27.35
C ALA A 210 -10.92 -3.66 26.55
N LEU A 211 -10.69 -3.91 25.25
CA LEU A 211 -11.59 -4.70 24.41
C LEU A 211 -11.76 -6.12 24.97
N ALA A 212 -10.65 -6.77 25.32
CA ALA A 212 -10.63 -8.14 25.79
C ALA A 212 -11.43 -8.37 27.09
N ASN A 213 -11.62 -7.33 27.91
CA ASN A 213 -12.46 -7.40 29.11
C ASN A 213 -13.94 -7.62 28.79
N TRP A 214 -14.41 -7.26 27.60
CA TRP A 214 -15.82 -7.34 27.22
C TRP A 214 -16.12 -8.48 26.25
N MET A 215 -15.09 -9.20 25.79
CA MET A 215 -15.23 -10.33 24.85
C MET A 215 -15.63 -11.64 25.54
N GLY A 216 -15.68 -11.66 26.88
CA GLY A 216 -15.99 -12.83 27.68
C GLY A 216 -14.76 -13.50 28.30
N PRO A 217 -14.93 -14.66 28.95
CA PRO A 217 -13.89 -15.29 29.73
C PRO A 217 -12.69 -15.72 28.87
N GLY A 218 -11.48 -15.53 29.40
CA GLY A 218 -10.24 -15.99 28.77
C GLY A 218 -9.58 -15.01 27.80
N TYR A 219 -10.34 -14.13 27.13
CA TYR A 219 -9.78 -13.19 26.17
C TYR A 219 -8.81 -12.19 26.81
N ARG A 220 -9.07 -11.78 28.05
CA ARG A 220 -8.13 -10.94 28.81
C ARG A 220 -6.77 -11.63 29.00
N ALA A 221 -6.78 -12.91 29.41
CA ALA A 221 -5.55 -13.69 29.55
C ALA A 221 -4.83 -13.88 28.21
N LEU A 222 -5.57 -14.14 27.12
CA LEU A 222 -5.02 -14.21 25.76
C LEU A 222 -4.32 -12.91 25.36
N ALA A 223 -4.99 -11.77 25.53
CA ALA A 223 -4.44 -10.46 25.21
C ALA A 223 -3.19 -10.13 26.05
N GLU A 224 -3.22 -10.42 27.36
CA GLU A 224 -2.06 -10.24 28.25
C GLU A 224 -0.86 -11.09 27.85
N ALA A 225 -1.09 -12.36 27.48
CA ALA A 225 -0.02 -13.25 27.01
C ALA A 225 0.61 -12.71 25.71
N ARG A 226 -0.22 -12.25 24.76
CA ARG A 226 0.25 -11.66 23.49
C ARG A 226 1.03 -10.37 23.72
N VAL A 227 0.53 -9.46 24.55
CA VAL A 227 1.24 -8.24 24.94
C VAL A 227 2.58 -8.56 25.60
N ALA A 228 2.60 -9.54 26.51
CA ALA A 228 3.83 -9.93 27.19
C ALA A 228 4.90 -10.48 26.24
N LEU A 229 4.49 -11.31 25.27
CA LEU A 229 5.37 -11.80 24.21
C LEU A 229 5.87 -10.66 23.30
N ALA A 230 4.95 -9.80 22.84
CA ALA A 230 5.25 -8.72 21.90
C ALA A 230 6.21 -7.67 22.49
N ARG A 231 6.14 -7.46 23.81
CA ARG A 231 6.91 -6.47 24.57
C ARG A 231 8.04 -7.06 25.41
N ASP A 232 8.31 -8.36 25.26
CA ASP A 232 9.34 -9.09 26.01
C ASP A 232 9.26 -8.88 27.55
N LYS A 233 8.04 -8.93 28.11
CA LYS A 233 7.80 -8.77 29.56
C LYS A 233 8.19 -10.04 30.32
N ALA A 234 8.57 -9.92 31.60
CA ALA A 234 8.87 -11.05 32.48
C ALA A 234 7.69 -12.04 32.61
N GLU A 235 7.92 -13.31 32.96
CA GLU A 235 6.87 -14.33 33.19
C GLU A 235 6.01 -14.70 31.96
N VAL A 236 6.58 -14.65 30.75
CA VAL A 236 5.87 -15.02 29.51
C VAL A 236 5.21 -16.40 29.60
N ASN A 237 5.91 -17.42 30.10
CA ASN A 237 5.37 -18.79 30.19
C ASN A 237 4.13 -18.85 31.09
N ALA A 238 4.20 -18.28 32.29
CA ALA A 238 3.07 -18.27 33.21
C ALA A 238 1.83 -17.56 32.62
N ARG A 239 2.03 -16.49 31.82
CA ARG A 239 0.92 -15.82 31.13
C ARG A 239 0.34 -16.68 30.01
N ILE A 240 1.16 -17.40 29.25
CA ILE A 240 0.70 -18.37 28.26
C ILE A 240 -0.10 -19.49 28.93
N ASP A 241 0.35 -19.98 30.08
CA ASP A 241 -0.30 -21.09 30.79
C ASP A 241 -1.70 -20.71 31.32
N ARG A 242 -1.90 -19.43 31.67
CA ARG A 242 -3.20 -18.86 32.05
C ARG A 242 -4.19 -18.78 30.88
N VAL A 243 -3.74 -18.88 29.62
CA VAL A 243 -4.65 -18.86 28.46
C VAL A 243 -5.47 -20.16 28.46
N PRO A 244 -6.82 -20.07 28.48
CA PRO A 244 -7.68 -21.25 28.49
C PRO A 244 -7.47 -22.13 27.27
N LYS A 245 -7.65 -23.45 27.42
CA LYS A 245 -7.41 -24.44 26.36
C LYS A 245 -8.10 -24.10 25.04
N ALA A 246 -9.32 -23.57 25.09
CA ALA A 246 -10.10 -23.14 23.92
C ALA A 246 -9.44 -22.01 23.11
N LEU A 247 -8.59 -21.19 23.73
CA LEU A 247 -7.92 -20.04 23.11
C LEU A 247 -6.42 -20.27 22.84
N ARG A 248 -5.85 -21.41 23.27
CA ARG A 248 -4.42 -21.71 23.07
C ARG A 248 -4.02 -21.85 21.60
N GLY A 249 -4.98 -22.19 20.74
CA GLY A 249 -4.81 -22.29 19.28
C GLY A 249 -4.87 -20.96 18.54
N ASP A 250 -5.01 -19.82 19.24
CA ASP A 250 -5.09 -18.49 18.62
C ASP A 250 -3.88 -18.21 17.72
N ALA A 251 -4.16 -17.82 16.47
CA ALA A 251 -3.11 -17.58 15.48
C ALA A 251 -2.22 -16.38 15.85
N GLY A 252 -2.80 -15.35 16.48
CA GLY A 252 -2.04 -14.21 16.97
C GLY A 252 -1.10 -14.58 18.13
N LEU A 253 -1.53 -15.44 19.05
CA LEU A 253 -0.68 -15.99 20.11
C LEU A 253 0.46 -16.84 19.53
N ALA A 254 0.18 -17.70 18.55
CA ALA A 254 1.20 -18.49 17.88
C ALA A 254 2.25 -17.60 17.19
N TYR A 255 1.81 -16.52 16.53
CA TYR A 255 2.69 -15.54 15.91
C TYR A 255 3.60 -14.85 16.93
N GLU A 256 3.05 -14.35 18.04
CA GLU A 256 3.88 -13.67 19.05
C GLU A 256 4.86 -14.64 19.72
N ARG A 257 4.48 -15.91 19.91
CA ARG A 257 5.39 -16.97 20.39
C ARG A 257 6.51 -17.24 19.38
N LEU A 258 6.21 -17.32 18.09
CA LEU A 258 7.19 -17.49 17.03
C LEU A 258 8.22 -16.35 17.04
N ARG A 259 7.74 -15.12 17.00
CA ARG A 259 8.59 -13.92 16.99
C ARG A 259 9.46 -13.84 18.24
N TRP A 260 8.88 -14.03 19.42
CA TRP A 260 9.60 -13.99 20.69
C TRP A 260 10.69 -15.06 20.78
N ARG A 261 10.39 -16.30 20.36
CA ARG A 261 11.38 -17.39 20.32
C ARG A 261 12.53 -17.06 19.39
N ARG A 262 12.22 -16.57 18.18
CA ARG A 262 13.24 -16.15 17.21
C ARG A 262 14.15 -15.05 17.77
N THR A 263 13.60 -14.04 18.44
CA THR A 263 14.39 -12.93 19.03
C THR A 263 15.26 -13.39 20.19
N ARG A 264 14.86 -14.45 20.91
CA ARG A 264 15.64 -15.07 21.99
C ARG A 264 16.64 -16.14 21.51
N GLY A 265 16.77 -16.35 20.20
CA GLY A 265 17.65 -17.39 19.63
C GLY A 265 17.14 -18.83 19.84
N LEU A 266 15.88 -19.00 20.27
CA LEU A 266 15.25 -20.30 20.51
C LEU A 266 14.72 -20.90 19.20
N ASP A 267 15.63 -21.16 18.27
CA ASP A 267 15.32 -21.52 16.88
C ASP A 267 14.50 -22.80 16.75
N ASP A 268 14.79 -23.83 17.54
CA ASP A 268 14.06 -25.10 17.47
C ASP A 268 12.58 -24.91 17.81
N GLY A 269 12.30 -24.08 18.83
CA GLY A 269 10.93 -23.73 19.19
C GLY A 269 10.24 -22.85 18.14
N ALA A 270 10.97 -21.95 17.48
CA ALA A 270 10.43 -21.17 16.36
C ALA A 270 10.12 -22.06 15.14
N MET A 271 11.01 -23.00 14.81
CA MET A 271 10.83 -23.98 13.74
C MET A 271 9.66 -24.92 14.03
N ALA A 272 9.47 -25.36 15.28
CA ALA A 272 8.33 -26.19 15.66
C ALA A 272 6.98 -25.49 15.41
N ILE A 273 6.89 -24.17 15.65
CA ILE A 273 5.69 -23.38 15.33
C ILE A 273 5.50 -23.25 13.82
N LEU A 274 6.58 -23.02 13.07
CA LEU A 274 6.52 -22.88 11.61
C LEU A 274 6.23 -24.19 10.87
N ALA A 275 6.57 -25.34 11.48
CA ALA A 275 6.26 -26.67 10.98
C ALA A 275 4.78 -27.02 11.17
N ASN A 276 4.15 -26.49 12.22
CA ASN A 276 2.73 -26.68 12.53
C ASN A 276 2.04 -25.32 12.72
N PRO A 277 1.95 -24.48 11.67
CA PRO A 277 1.33 -23.17 11.79
C PRO A 277 -0.19 -23.32 11.97
N PRO A 278 -0.86 -22.29 12.52
CA PRO A 278 -2.32 -22.21 12.49
C PRO A 278 -2.87 -22.31 11.05
N PRO A 279 -4.13 -22.73 10.88
CA PRO A 279 -4.81 -22.72 9.59
C PRO A 279 -4.73 -21.36 8.90
N ALA A 280 -4.54 -21.35 7.57
CA ALA A 280 -4.27 -20.14 6.81
C ALA A 280 -5.41 -19.11 6.88
N ASP A 281 -6.66 -19.58 6.96
CA ASP A 281 -7.88 -18.77 7.13
C ASP A 281 -7.97 -18.09 8.50
N GLN A 282 -7.18 -18.53 9.49
CA GLN A 282 -7.08 -17.92 10.81
C GLN A 282 -5.94 -16.91 10.92
N ILE A 283 -5.00 -16.90 9.97
CA ILE A 283 -3.85 -15.98 9.97
C ILE A 283 -4.27 -14.63 9.38
N ARG A 284 -4.47 -13.63 10.24
CA ARG A 284 -4.85 -12.27 9.83
C ARG A 284 -3.69 -11.40 9.35
N ASN A 285 -2.45 -11.81 9.60
CA ASN A 285 -1.23 -11.06 9.29
C ASN A 285 -0.23 -11.88 8.45
N PRO A 286 -0.63 -12.43 7.29
CA PRO A 286 0.19 -13.37 6.51
C PRO A 286 1.57 -12.80 6.13
N ALA A 287 1.66 -11.51 5.80
CA ALA A 287 2.94 -10.88 5.48
C ALA A 287 3.90 -10.83 6.69
N ALA A 288 3.38 -10.69 7.90
CA ALA A 288 4.20 -10.71 9.12
C ALA A 288 4.70 -12.13 9.43
N TRP A 289 3.86 -13.14 9.23
CA TRP A 289 4.28 -14.55 9.28
C TRP A 289 5.37 -14.85 8.25
N TRP A 290 5.24 -14.33 7.02
CA TRP A 290 6.28 -14.46 6.01
C TRP A 290 7.61 -13.86 6.49
N LYS A 291 7.60 -12.67 7.11
CA LYS A 291 8.83 -12.06 7.64
C LYS A 291 9.56 -13.00 8.61
N GLU A 292 8.84 -13.57 9.58
CA GLU A 292 9.41 -14.49 10.56
C GLU A 292 9.93 -15.77 9.89
N ARG A 293 9.13 -16.33 8.97
CA ARG A 293 9.51 -17.49 8.15
C ARG A 293 10.77 -17.23 7.32
N HIS A 294 10.85 -16.09 6.63
CA HIS A 294 11.98 -15.69 5.79
C HIS A 294 13.26 -15.54 6.61
N ILE A 295 13.19 -14.99 7.83
CA ILE A 295 14.36 -14.96 8.73
C ILE A 295 14.83 -16.37 9.06
N MET A 296 13.91 -17.29 9.37
CA MET A 296 14.26 -18.68 9.66
C MET A 296 14.81 -19.41 8.43
N VAL A 297 14.32 -19.13 7.21
CA VAL A 297 14.92 -19.63 5.97
C VAL A 297 16.37 -19.18 5.83
N ARG A 298 16.70 -17.93 6.15
CA ARG A 298 18.07 -17.41 6.12
C ARG A 298 18.98 -18.08 7.14
N ARG A 299 18.50 -18.33 8.37
CA ARG A 299 19.25 -19.10 9.38
C ARG A 299 19.54 -20.53 8.91
N LEU A 300 18.60 -21.17 8.20
CA LEU A 300 18.82 -22.49 7.61
C LEU A 300 19.83 -22.45 6.45
N LEU A 301 19.84 -21.38 5.65
CA LEU A 301 20.83 -21.15 4.60
C LEU A 301 22.25 -21.00 5.19
N GLU A 302 22.42 -20.23 6.26
CA GLU A 302 23.70 -20.07 6.97
C GLU A 302 24.24 -21.42 7.47
N ARG A 303 23.34 -22.30 7.94
CA ARG A 303 23.65 -23.67 8.36
C ARG A 303 23.74 -24.67 7.20
N ARG A 304 23.63 -24.21 5.95
CA ARG A 304 23.63 -25.04 4.73
C ARG A 304 22.55 -26.12 4.70
N ASN A 305 21.48 -25.97 5.48
CA ASN A 305 20.34 -26.88 5.46
C ASN A 305 19.33 -26.47 4.37
N TYR A 306 19.74 -26.66 3.12
CA TYR A 306 18.99 -26.20 1.95
C TYR A 306 17.63 -26.89 1.78
N ARG A 307 17.53 -28.17 2.18
CA ARG A 307 16.28 -28.94 2.10
C ARG A 307 15.22 -28.37 3.05
N ALA A 308 15.59 -28.09 4.30
CA ALA A 308 14.68 -27.46 5.25
C ALA A 308 14.36 -26.01 4.85
N ALA A 309 15.37 -25.25 4.38
CA ALA A 309 15.17 -23.89 3.88
C ALA A 309 14.13 -23.86 2.75
N TYR A 310 14.23 -24.77 1.79
CA TYR A 310 13.28 -24.87 0.68
C TYR A 310 11.88 -25.27 1.16
N ALA A 311 11.76 -26.28 2.02
CA ALA A 311 10.46 -26.71 2.55
C ALA A 311 9.75 -25.55 3.26
N LEU A 312 10.50 -24.75 4.02
CA LEU A 312 9.98 -23.60 4.73
C LEU A 312 9.58 -22.47 3.78
N ALA A 313 10.42 -22.13 2.78
CA ALA A 313 10.15 -21.10 1.79
C ALA A 313 8.95 -21.43 0.89
N LYS A 314 8.85 -22.68 0.41
CA LYS A 314 7.71 -23.18 -0.40
C LYS A 314 6.38 -23.00 0.33
N ALA A 315 6.37 -23.18 1.65
CA ALA A 315 5.18 -23.00 2.48
C ALA A 315 4.95 -21.54 2.93
N HIS A 316 5.28 -20.54 2.08
CA HIS A 316 5.20 -19.11 2.44
C HIS A 316 3.78 -18.62 2.80
N GLY A 317 2.72 -19.31 2.34
CA GLY A 317 1.34 -19.04 2.74
C GLY A 317 0.77 -17.70 2.25
N GLN A 318 1.34 -17.14 1.17
CA GLN A 318 0.89 -15.87 0.60
C GLN A 318 0.01 -16.14 -0.63
N ALA A 319 -1.08 -15.40 -0.76
CA ALA A 319 -1.93 -15.47 -1.96
C ALA A 319 -1.25 -14.76 -3.14
N PRO A 320 -1.47 -15.21 -4.39
CA PRO A 320 -1.05 -14.46 -5.58
C PRO A 320 -1.59 -13.02 -5.53
N GLY A 321 -0.77 -12.06 -5.96
CA GLY A 321 -1.12 -10.64 -5.92
C GLY A 321 -1.01 -9.97 -4.55
N SER A 322 -0.69 -10.70 -3.47
CA SER A 322 -0.58 -10.12 -2.11
C SER A 322 0.69 -9.27 -1.87
N GLY A 323 1.40 -8.90 -2.94
CA GLY A 323 2.53 -7.97 -2.92
C GLY A 323 3.88 -8.62 -2.64
N LEU A 324 4.73 -7.91 -1.88
CA LEU A 324 6.15 -8.25 -1.72
C LEU A 324 6.36 -9.63 -1.09
N ALA A 325 5.58 -10.00 -0.07
CA ALA A 325 5.74 -11.27 0.63
C ALA A 325 5.53 -12.49 -0.30
N PHE A 326 4.53 -12.42 -1.20
CA PHE A 326 4.33 -13.43 -2.24
C PHE A 326 5.54 -13.49 -3.18
N ALA A 327 5.97 -12.33 -3.66
CA ALA A 327 7.08 -12.24 -4.60
C ALA A 327 8.40 -12.78 -4.03
N GLU A 328 8.68 -12.49 -2.77
CA GLU A 328 9.86 -13.02 -2.05
C GLU A 328 9.73 -14.52 -1.78
N GLY A 329 8.54 -15.00 -1.39
CA GLY A 329 8.26 -16.40 -1.13
C GLY A 329 8.52 -17.29 -2.34
N GLU A 330 7.88 -16.97 -3.46
CA GLU A 330 8.04 -17.72 -4.71
C GLU A 330 9.48 -17.62 -5.24
N PHE A 331 10.07 -16.42 -5.21
CA PHE A 331 11.45 -16.24 -5.67
C PHE A 331 12.45 -17.08 -4.85
N LEU A 332 12.36 -17.02 -3.52
CA LEU A 332 13.28 -17.73 -2.64
C LEU A 332 13.12 -19.25 -2.74
N ALA A 333 11.88 -19.73 -2.83
CA ALA A 333 11.59 -21.15 -3.06
C ALA A 333 12.16 -21.64 -4.40
N GLY A 334 11.93 -20.89 -5.49
CA GLY A 334 12.47 -21.22 -6.81
C GLY A 334 13.99 -21.19 -6.86
N TRP A 335 14.62 -20.17 -6.26
CA TRP A 335 16.07 -20.04 -6.21
C TRP A 335 16.73 -21.17 -5.41
N LEU A 336 16.17 -21.55 -4.26
CA LEU A 336 16.62 -22.70 -3.48
C LEU A 336 16.53 -24.01 -4.27
N ALA A 337 15.38 -24.24 -4.92
CA ALA A 337 15.17 -25.42 -5.75
C ALA A 337 16.19 -25.52 -6.89
N LEU A 338 16.44 -24.40 -7.58
CA LEU A 338 17.36 -24.37 -8.72
C LEU A 338 18.82 -24.50 -8.28
N ARG A 339 19.27 -23.66 -7.34
CA ARG A 339 20.69 -23.45 -7.06
C ARG A 339 21.30 -24.43 -6.07
N PHE A 340 20.49 -25.01 -5.19
CA PHE A 340 21.00 -25.86 -4.10
C PHE A 340 20.44 -27.28 -4.11
N LEU A 341 19.29 -27.50 -4.76
CA LEU A 341 18.63 -28.81 -4.75
C LEU A 341 18.63 -29.52 -6.10
N ALA A 342 19.14 -28.89 -7.16
CA ALA A 342 19.11 -29.42 -8.53
C ALA A 342 17.69 -29.86 -8.96
N ARG A 343 16.68 -29.03 -8.63
CA ARG A 343 15.26 -29.27 -8.95
C ARG A 343 14.74 -28.20 -9.91
N PRO A 344 15.21 -28.19 -11.18
CA PRO A 344 14.90 -27.11 -12.10
C PRO A 344 13.41 -27.07 -12.48
N ARG A 345 12.71 -28.22 -12.55
CA ARG A 345 11.24 -28.23 -12.76
C ARG A 345 10.46 -27.52 -11.65
N ALA A 346 10.77 -27.83 -10.39
CA ALA A 346 10.12 -27.16 -9.25
C ALA A 346 10.47 -25.66 -9.21
N ALA A 347 11.70 -25.31 -9.58
CA ALA A 347 12.10 -23.91 -9.68
C ALA A 347 11.32 -23.16 -10.76
N PHE A 348 11.15 -23.78 -11.94
CA PHE A 348 10.36 -23.24 -13.04
C PHE A 348 8.93 -22.92 -12.59
N GLU A 349 8.25 -23.86 -11.93
CA GLU A 349 6.88 -23.67 -11.42
C GLU A 349 6.78 -22.48 -10.44
N HIS A 350 7.78 -22.31 -9.55
CA HIS A 350 7.84 -21.17 -8.64
C HIS A 350 8.03 -19.84 -9.38
N PHE A 351 8.94 -19.78 -10.36
CA PHE A 351 9.20 -18.56 -11.13
C PHE A 351 8.05 -18.19 -12.07
N GLU A 352 7.32 -19.19 -12.58
CA GLU A 352 6.09 -18.98 -13.34
C GLU A 352 4.97 -18.40 -12.46
N ARG A 353 4.74 -18.98 -11.27
CA ARG A 353 3.80 -18.41 -10.28
C ARG A 353 4.19 -17.00 -9.88
N LEU A 354 5.49 -16.75 -9.68
CA LEU A 354 5.99 -15.41 -9.43
C LEU A 354 5.62 -14.45 -10.56
N TYR A 355 5.85 -14.85 -11.82
CA TYR A 355 5.55 -14.02 -13.00
C TYR A 355 4.06 -13.66 -13.08
N TYR A 356 3.17 -14.64 -12.94
CA TYR A 356 1.73 -14.42 -13.05
C TYR A 356 1.10 -13.79 -11.80
N GLY A 357 1.69 -13.98 -10.63
CA GLY A 357 1.18 -13.46 -9.36
C GLY A 357 1.66 -12.07 -8.99
N VAL A 358 2.44 -11.38 -9.85
CA VAL A 358 2.92 -10.01 -9.62
C VAL A 358 2.60 -9.09 -10.79
N SER A 359 2.35 -7.81 -10.49
CA SER A 359 2.00 -6.80 -11.50
C SER A 359 3.18 -5.89 -11.90
N THR A 360 4.18 -5.70 -11.03
CA THR A 360 5.26 -4.74 -11.28
C THR A 360 6.22 -5.23 -12.37
N PRO A 361 6.61 -4.39 -13.35
CA PRO A 361 7.51 -4.79 -14.44
C PRO A 361 8.83 -5.39 -13.95
N VAL A 362 9.38 -4.87 -12.85
CA VAL A 362 10.61 -5.37 -12.23
C VAL A 362 10.45 -6.82 -11.76
N SER A 363 9.35 -7.13 -11.07
CA SER A 363 9.11 -8.47 -10.53
C SER A 363 8.75 -9.47 -11.63
N ARG A 364 7.98 -9.03 -12.63
CA ARG A 364 7.66 -9.84 -13.82
C ARG A 364 8.91 -10.20 -14.60
N SER A 365 9.75 -9.21 -14.92
CA SER A 365 11.03 -9.46 -15.63
C SER A 365 11.93 -10.43 -14.85
N ARG A 366 12.02 -10.28 -13.51
CA ARG A 366 12.72 -11.24 -12.65
C ARG A 366 12.15 -12.65 -12.75
N GLY A 367 10.84 -12.82 -12.61
CA GLY A 367 10.18 -14.12 -12.70
C GLY A 367 10.44 -14.79 -14.05
N ALA A 368 10.25 -14.04 -15.15
CA ALA A 368 10.48 -14.54 -16.51
C ALA A 368 11.95 -14.94 -16.74
N TYR A 369 12.92 -14.12 -16.33
CA TYR A 369 14.34 -14.45 -16.49
C TYR A 369 14.69 -15.75 -15.77
N TRP A 370 14.26 -15.91 -14.51
CA TRP A 370 14.58 -17.10 -13.74
C TRP A 370 13.79 -18.34 -14.18
N ALA A 371 12.58 -18.18 -14.74
CA ALA A 371 11.88 -19.25 -15.43
C ALA A 371 12.67 -19.71 -16.66
N GLY A 372 13.21 -18.78 -17.45
CA GLY A 372 14.10 -19.11 -18.58
C GLY A 372 15.36 -19.87 -18.15
N ARG A 373 15.99 -19.44 -17.05
CA ARG A 373 17.13 -20.14 -16.44
C ARG A 373 16.77 -21.57 -16.00
N ALA A 374 15.64 -21.74 -15.32
CA ALA A 374 15.18 -23.05 -14.88
C ALA A 374 14.83 -23.97 -16.07
N ALA A 375 14.20 -23.44 -17.11
CA ALA A 375 13.90 -24.18 -18.34
C ALA A 375 15.19 -24.63 -19.06
N ARG A 376 16.23 -23.78 -19.08
CA ARG A 376 17.53 -24.15 -19.64
C ARG A 376 18.19 -25.28 -18.83
N ASP A 377 18.17 -25.20 -17.50
CA ASP A 377 18.70 -26.26 -16.64
C ASP A 377 17.90 -27.59 -16.76
N MET A 378 16.69 -27.56 -17.35
CA MET A 378 15.93 -28.75 -17.77
C MET A 378 16.28 -29.28 -19.18
N GLY A 379 17.12 -28.57 -19.94
CA GLY A 379 17.38 -28.86 -21.35
C GLY A 379 16.27 -28.38 -22.32
N ALA A 380 15.29 -27.61 -21.83
CA ALA A 380 14.17 -27.11 -22.63
C ALA A 380 14.50 -25.76 -23.30
N GLU A 381 15.49 -25.75 -24.19
CA GLU A 381 16.04 -24.52 -24.77
C GLU A 381 14.99 -23.63 -25.49
N PRO A 382 14.03 -24.16 -26.29
CA PRO A 382 12.98 -23.32 -26.88
C PRO A 382 12.12 -22.60 -25.84
N VAL A 383 11.82 -23.28 -24.72
CA VAL A 383 11.06 -22.71 -23.60
C VAL A 383 11.90 -21.64 -22.89
N ALA A 384 13.19 -21.90 -22.69
CA ALA A 384 14.11 -20.92 -22.12
C ALA A 384 14.17 -19.63 -22.94
N GLN A 385 14.33 -19.74 -24.26
CA GLN A 385 14.37 -18.60 -25.18
C GLN A 385 13.07 -17.79 -25.15
N ALA A 386 11.92 -18.45 -25.10
CA ALA A 386 10.63 -17.76 -24.98
C ALA A 386 10.54 -16.94 -23.68
N TRP A 387 10.94 -17.51 -22.54
CA TRP A 387 10.94 -16.80 -21.26
C TRP A 387 11.96 -15.67 -21.18
N PHE A 388 13.15 -15.84 -21.78
CA PHE A 388 14.11 -14.73 -21.89
C PHE A 388 13.57 -13.60 -22.77
N ALA A 389 12.86 -13.89 -23.87
CA ALA A 389 12.20 -12.85 -24.68
C ALA A 389 11.19 -12.05 -23.84
N VAL A 390 10.33 -12.74 -23.09
CA VAL A 390 9.37 -12.09 -22.16
C VAL A 390 10.08 -11.22 -21.11
N ALA A 391 11.23 -11.65 -20.60
CA ALA A 391 11.99 -10.85 -19.64
C ALA A 391 12.67 -9.63 -20.30
N ALA A 392 13.17 -9.78 -21.53
CA ALA A 392 13.87 -8.77 -22.31
C ALA A 392 12.98 -7.62 -22.78
N ASP A 393 11.66 -7.81 -22.84
CA ASP A 393 10.65 -6.75 -23.09
C ASP A 393 10.67 -5.63 -22.04
N VAL A 394 11.41 -5.80 -20.94
CA VAL A 394 11.63 -4.77 -19.92
C VAL A 394 13.11 -4.35 -19.86
N PRO A 395 13.68 -3.76 -20.94
CA PRO A 395 15.13 -3.60 -21.14
C PRO A 395 15.79 -2.63 -20.15
N MET A 396 15.02 -1.75 -19.51
CA MET A 396 15.54 -0.80 -18.51
C MET A 396 15.70 -1.42 -17.12
N ARG A 397 15.41 -2.71 -16.94
CA ARG A 397 15.53 -3.43 -15.65
C ARG A 397 16.63 -4.47 -15.73
N TYR A 398 17.32 -4.68 -14.61
CA TYR A 398 18.45 -5.61 -14.50
C TYR A 398 18.19 -6.98 -15.14
N TYR A 399 17.07 -7.64 -14.81
CA TYR A 399 16.75 -8.96 -15.37
C TYR A 399 16.36 -8.93 -16.85
N GLY A 400 15.85 -7.82 -17.36
CA GLY A 400 15.62 -7.65 -18.80
C GLY A 400 16.92 -7.50 -19.57
N GLN A 401 17.90 -6.79 -19.01
CA GLN A 401 19.24 -6.68 -19.58
C GLN A 401 19.96 -8.03 -19.58
N LEU A 402 19.87 -8.79 -18.48
CA LEU A 402 20.41 -10.15 -18.44
C LEU A 402 19.74 -11.05 -19.49
N ALA A 403 18.42 -11.01 -19.62
CA ALA A 403 17.71 -11.82 -20.60
C ALA A 403 18.08 -11.45 -22.06
N ALA A 404 18.25 -10.15 -22.34
CA ALA A 404 18.72 -9.70 -23.65
C ALA A 404 20.13 -10.24 -23.96
N ALA A 405 21.02 -10.27 -22.98
CA ALA A 405 22.34 -10.87 -23.12
C ALA A 405 22.28 -12.39 -23.38
N GLU A 406 21.40 -13.11 -22.69
CA GLU A 406 21.17 -14.54 -22.90
C GLU A 406 20.70 -14.84 -24.35
N LEU A 407 19.77 -14.02 -24.87
CA LEU A 407 19.28 -14.16 -26.24
C LEU A 407 20.35 -13.82 -27.29
N ALA A 408 21.16 -12.79 -27.04
CA ALA A 408 22.26 -12.43 -27.92
C ALA A 408 23.31 -13.55 -28.00
N ALA A 409 23.69 -14.14 -26.86
CA ALA A 409 24.61 -15.27 -26.81
C ALA A 409 24.08 -16.49 -27.58
N ALA A 410 22.79 -16.81 -27.44
CA ALA A 410 22.17 -17.93 -28.17
C ALA A 410 22.15 -17.74 -29.69
N ARG A 411 22.04 -16.50 -30.18
CA ARG A 411 22.14 -16.17 -31.61
C ARG A 411 23.58 -16.29 -32.11
N GLY A 412 24.55 -15.80 -31.32
CA GLY A 412 25.97 -15.88 -31.64
C GLY A 412 26.52 -17.31 -31.67
N ALA A 413 25.95 -18.23 -30.89
CA ALA A 413 26.33 -19.65 -30.90
C ALA A 413 25.76 -20.45 -32.09
N ARG A 414 24.83 -19.87 -32.87
CA ARG A 414 24.23 -20.50 -34.06
C ARG A 414 24.85 -20.03 -35.38
N ALA A 415 25.68 -18.99 -35.33
CA ALA A 415 26.47 -18.48 -36.46
C ALA A 415 27.86 -19.11 -36.40
#